data_AF-A0A0T6B6F0-F1
#
_entry.id   AF-A0A0T6B6F0-F1
#
_cell.length_a   1.000
_cell.length_b   1.000
_cell.length_c   1.000
_cell.angle_alpha   90.00
_cell.angle_beta   90.00
_cell.angle_gamma   90.00
#
_symmetry.space_group_name_H-M   'P 1'
#
loop_
_entity.id
_entity.type
_entity.pdbx_description
1 polymer ?
#
loop_
_entity_poly.entity_id
_entity_poly.type
_entity_poly.pdbx_seq_one_letter_code
_entity_poly.pdbx_strand_id
1 'polypeptide(L)'
;DGLEVMLNVPKKANDAMHLSLVEGCDVSVDKLGEVILQDAFSVWDPKQIIRKGRDRHIFLFELYLLFAKEVKDSAGKVKYIYKNKLMTSELGVTEHMEGVK
;
A
#
# COMPACT_ATOMS: atom_id res chain seq x y z
N ASP A 1 -1.98 25.10 -9.78
CA ASP A 1 -2.49 26.29 -9.05
C ASP A 1 -2.32 26.16 -7.55
N GLY A 2 -2.37 27.27 -6.79
CA GLY A 2 -2.13 27.27 -5.33
C GLY A 2 -3.04 26.34 -4.52
N LEU A 3 -4.28 26.10 -4.98
CA LEU A 3 -5.21 25.16 -4.35
C LEU A 3 -4.68 23.71 -4.37
N GLU A 4 -4.11 23.29 -5.49
CA GLU A 4 -3.55 21.95 -5.66
C GLU A 4 -2.37 21.73 -4.69
N VAL A 5 -1.52 22.74 -4.53
CA VAL A 5 -0.42 22.71 -3.56
C VAL A 5 -0.96 22.58 -2.14
N MET A 6 -1.97 23.37 -1.77
CA MET A 6 -2.56 23.33 -0.42
C MET A 6 -3.24 21.99 -0.10
N LEU A 7 -3.80 21.31 -1.10
CA LEU A 7 -4.39 19.96 -0.92
C LEU A 7 -3.31 18.87 -0.86
N ASN A 8 -2.22 19.02 -1.60
CA ASN A 8 -1.14 18.03 -1.64
C ASN A 8 -0.31 17.96 -0.36
N VAL A 9 -0.12 19.08 0.35
CA VAL A 9 0.67 19.10 1.61
C VAL A 9 0.10 18.16 2.69
N PRO A 10 -1.18 18.26 3.10
CA PRO A 10 -1.74 17.36 4.11
C PRO A 10 -1.80 15.91 3.61
N LYS A 11 -2.02 15.67 2.31
CA LYS A 11 -1.95 14.34 1.71
C LYS A 11 -0.56 13.72 1.91
N LYS A 12 0.50 14.43 1.52
CA LYS A 12 1.88 13.95 1.66
C LYS A 12 2.27 13.70 3.13
N ALA A 13 1.81 14.55 4.04
CA ALA A 13 2.02 14.34 5.48
C ALA A 13 1.31 13.06 5.97
N ASN A 14 0.07 12.81 5.51
CA ASN A 14 -0.67 11.60 5.82
C ASN A 14 0.03 10.35 5.24
N ASP A 15 0.45 10.40 3.98
CA ASP A 15 1.14 9.29 3.32
C ASP A 15 2.47 8.94 4.02
N ALA A 16 3.25 9.95 4.40
CA ALA A 16 4.47 9.77 5.18
C ALA A 16 4.19 9.18 6.58
N MET A 17 3.11 9.61 7.24
CA MET A 17 2.67 9.04 8.51
C MET A 17 2.34 7.55 8.36
N HIS A 18 1.54 7.15 7.37
CA HIS A 18 1.23 5.73 7.14
C HIS A 18 2.48 4.92 6.81
N LEU A 19 3.38 5.46 5.96
CA LEU A 19 4.63 4.78 5.62
C LEU A 19 5.52 4.55 6.85
N SER A 20 5.58 5.52 7.77
CA SER A 20 6.36 5.39 9.02
C SER A 20 5.91 4.24 9.93
N LEU A 21 4.70 3.72 9.73
CA LEU A 21 4.14 2.59 10.48
C LEU A 21 4.41 1.23 9.83
N VAL A 22 5.12 1.19 8.69
CA VAL A 22 5.50 -0.05 8.01
C VAL A 22 6.67 -0.73 8.71
N GLU A 23 6.50 -2.00 9.06
CA GLU A 23 7.50 -2.82 9.73
C GLU A 23 7.90 -4.04 8.88
N GLY A 24 9.18 -4.41 8.94
CA GLY A 24 9.70 -5.63 8.31
C GLY A 24 9.86 -5.57 6.79
N CYS A 25 9.85 -4.37 6.19
CA CYS A 25 10.15 -4.21 4.77
C CYS A 25 11.62 -4.60 4.50
N ASP A 26 11.83 -5.35 3.41
CA ASP A 26 13.14 -5.79 2.93
C ASP A 26 13.88 -4.72 2.11
N VAL A 27 13.20 -3.59 1.82
CA VAL A 27 13.77 -2.38 1.24
C VAL A 27 13.74 -1.30 2.31
N SER A 28 14.85 -0.59 2.46
CA SER A 28 14.90 0.53 3.39
C SER A 28 14.00 1.66 2.91
N VAL A 29 13.33 2.36 3.83
CA VAL A 29 12.30 3.36 3.51
C VAL A 29 12.85 4.48 2.61
N ASP A 30 14.11 4.85 2.79
CA ASP A 30 14.83 5.81 1.95
C ASP A 30 14.99 5.39 0.48
N LYS A 31 14.94 4.07 0.20
CA LYS A 31 15.05 3.51 -1.15
C LYS A 31 13.70 3.23 -1.82
N LEU A 32 12.60 3.27 -1.08
CA LEU A 32 11.26 3.11 -1.65
C LEU A 32 10.85 4.33 -2.49
N GLY A 33 11.35 5.51 -2.13
CA GLY A 33 10.98 6.79 -2.75
C GLY A 33 9.74 7.43 -2.11
N GLU A 34 9.17 8.42 -2.78
CA GLU A 34 7.96 9.10 -2.33
C GLU A 34 6.71 8.22 -2.58
N VAL A 35 5.79 8.20 -1.61
CA VAL A 35 4.48 7.56 -1.79
C VAL A 35 3.66 8.39 -2.77
N ILE A 36 3.21 7.77 -3.85
CA ILE A 36 2.34 8.37 -4.85
C ILE A 36 0.88 8.25 -4.39
N LEU A 37 0.49 7.05 -3.95
CA LEU A 37 -0.82 6.71 -3.41
C LEU A 37 -0.70 5.63 -2.34
N GLN A 38 -1.62 5.64 -1.39
CA GLN A 38 -1.86 4.51 -0.51
C GLN A 38 -3.36 4.36 -0.23
N ASP A 39 -3.81 3.13 -0.07
CA ASP A 39 -5.19 2.82 0.33
C ASP A 39 -5.34 1.37 0.81
N ALA A 40 -6.49 1.05 1.42
CA ALA A 40 -6.87 -0.30 1.81
C ALA A 40 -7.63 -1.03 0.69
N PHE A 41 -7.21 -2.25 0.40
CA PHE A 41 -7.78 -3.10 -0.65
C PHE A 41 -8.08 -4.51 -0.13
N SER A 42 -9.12 -5.14 -0.70
CA SER A 42 -9.27 -6.59 -0.65
C SER A 42 -8.43 -7.21 -1.78
N VAL A 43 -7.44 -8.03 -1.42
CA VAL A 43 -6.51 -8.65 -2.38
C VAL A 43 -6.76 -10.15 -2.48
N TRP A 44 -7.02 -10.64 -3.71
CA TRP A 44 -7.13 -12.05 -4.03
C TRP A 44 -5.87 -12.54 -4.72
N ASP A 45 -5.17 -13.50 -4.10
CA ASP A 45 -3.99 -14.14 -4.68
C ASP A 45 -4.37 -15.52 -5.23
N PRO A 46 -4.36 -15.73 -6.57
CA PRO A 46 -4.75 -16.99 -7.19
C PRO A 46 -3.80 -18.14 -6.87
N LYS A 47 -2.58 -17.85 -6.37
CA LYS A 47 -1.60 -18.87 -5.96
C LYS A 47 -1.93 -19.48 -4.60
N GLN A 48 -2.81 -18.86 -3.81
CA GLN A 48 -3.23 -19.40 -2.51
C GLN A 48 -4.27 -20.51 -2.71
N ILE A 49 -4.14 -21.59 -1.94
CA ILE A 49 -5.12 -22.71 -1.93
C ILE A 49 -6.53 -22.20 -1.60
N ILE A 50 -6.62 -21.23 -0.67
CA ILE A 50 -7.89 -20.61 -0.28
C ILE A 50 -8.08 -19.32 -1.09
N ARG A 51 -9.05 -19.34 -2.00
CA ARG A 51 -9.46 -18.19 -2.83
C ARG A 51 -10.31 -17.17 -2.04
N LYS A 52 -9.78 -16.64 -0.96
CA LYS A 52 -10.43 -15.61 -0.13
C LYS A 52 -9.66 -14.29 -0.24
N GLY A 53 -10.40 -13.19 -0.37
CA GLY A 53 -9.84 -11.84 -0.28
C GLY A 53 -9.19 -11.61 1.07
N ARG A 54 -8.04 -10.95 1.06
CA ARG A 54 -7.32 -10.56 2.27
C ARG A 54 -7.14 -9.06 2.28
N ASP A 55 -7.46 -8.44 3.41
CA ASP A 55 -7.24 -7.00 3.58
C ASP A 55 -5.74 -6.71 3.52
N ARG A 56 -5.39 -5.78 2.64
CA ARG A 56 -4.04 -5.25 2.49
C ARG A 56 -4.11 -3.74 2.41
N HIS A 57 -3.21 -3.10 3.13
CA HIS A 57 -2.91 -1.70 2.89
C HIS A 57 -1.80 -1.65 1.84
N ILE A 58 -2.05 -0.94 0.74
CA ILE A 58 -1.19 -0.89 -0.43
C ILE A 58 -0.52 0.46 -0.49
N PHE A 59 0.78 0.48 -0.72
CA PHE A 59 1.55 1.70 -0.99
C PHE A 59 2.11 1.63 -2.40
N LEU A 60 1.80 2.63 -3.21
CA LEU A 60 2.35 2.81 -4.55
C LEU A 60 3.50 3.81 -4.49
N PHE A 61 4.65 3.37 -4.94
CA PHE A 61 5.85 4.16 -5.20
C PHE A 61 6.15 4.14 -6.70
N GLU A 62 7.11 4.95 -7.15
CA GLU A 62 7.53 4.96 -8.55
C GLU A 62 8.04 3.60 -9.04
N LEU A 63 8.83 2.89 -8.22
CA LEU A 63 9.45 1.61 -8.58
C LEU A 63 8.74 0.39 -7.97
N TYR A 64 7.90 0.58 -6.95
CA TYR A 64 7.35 -0.52 -6.17
C TYR A 64 5.86 -0.37 -5.88
N LEU A 65 5.15 -1.49 -5.90
CA LEU A 65 3.83 -1.64 -5.29
C LEU A 65 3.96 -2.53 -4.06
N LEU A 66 3.88 -1.95 -2.87
CA LEU A 66 4.09 -2.63 -1.60
C LEU A 66 2.75 -3.05 -0.99
N PHE A 67 2.70 -4.30 -0.54
CA PHE A 67 1.55 -4.89 0.13
C PHE A 67 1.87 -5.08 1.61
N ALA A 68 1.07 -4.49 2.48
CA ALA A 68 1.17 -4.65 3.92
C ALA A 68 -0.15 -5.13 4.53
N LYS A 69 -0.07 -5.81 5.67
CA LYS A 69 -1.25 -6.14 6.48
C LYS A 69 -1.35 -5.14 7.62
N GLU A 70 -2.48 -4.44 7.71
CA GLU A 70 -2.80 -3.64 8.90
C GLU A 70 -3.04 -4.56 10.10
N VAL A 71 -2.40 -4.24 11.22
CA VAL A 71 -2.63 -4.87 12.52
C VAL A 71 -2.73 -3.80 13.59
N LYS A 72 -3.43 -4.10 14.67
CA LYS A 72 -3.44 -3.29 15.88
C LYS A 72 -2.70 -4.05 16.97
N ASP A 73 -1.79 -3.37 17.66
CA ASP A 73 -1.15 -3.95 18.84
C ASP A 73 -2.10 -3.98 20.05
N SER A 74 -1.61 -4.48 21.19
CA SER A 74 -2.38 -4.58 22.43
C SER A 74 -2.84 -3.22 22.98
N ALA A 75 -2.19 -2.12 22.58
CA ALA A 75 -2.57 -0.75 22.95
C ALA A 75 -3.50 -0.11 21.90
N GLY A 76 -3.89 -0.85 20.85
CA GLY A 76 -4.74 -0.36 19.78
C GLY A 76 -4.01 0.47 18.72
N LYS A 77 -2.67 0.58 18.79
CA LYS A 77 -1.88 1.33 17.82
C LYS A 77 -1.78 0.55 16.52
N VAL A 78 -2.01 1.24 15.41
CA VAL A 78 -1.94 0.69 14.05
C VAL A 78 -0.49 0.48 13.64
N LYS A 79 -0.22 -0.66 12.99
CA LYS A 79 1.04 -1.01 12.32
C LYS A 79 0.76 -1.68 10.98
N TYR A 80 1.67 -1.55 10.04
CA TYR A 80 1.60 -2.19 8.73
C TYR A 80 2.70 -3.24 8.59
N ILE A 81 2.33 -4.51 8.67
CA ILE A 81 3.30 -5.61 8.54
C ILE A 81 3.52 -5.92 7.06
N TYR A 82 4.74 -5.70 6.56
CA TYR A 82 5.13 -6.02 5.19
C TYR A 82 4.78 -7.47 4.82
N LYS A 83 4.29 -7.67 3.59
CA LYS A 83 3.97 -9.00 3.04
C LYS A 83 4.76 -9.29 1.78
N ASN A 84 4.73 -8.38 0.82
CA ASN A 84 5.46 -8.50 -0.43
C ASN A 84 5.50 -7.14 -1.15
N LYS A 85 6.29 -7.07 -2.21
CA LYS A 85 6.29 -5.97 -3.17
C LYS A 85 6.30 -6.52 -4.59
N LEU A 86 5.85 -5.71 -5.54
CA LEU A 86 6.01 -5.91 -6.97
C LEU A 86 6.81 -4.74 -7.54
N MET A 87 7.63 -4.97 -8.56
CA MET A 87 8.22 -3.87 -9.32
C MET A 87 7.17 -3.29 -10.26
N THR A 88 7.05 -1.96 -10.31
CA THR A 88 6.09 -1.30 -11.20
C THR A 88 6.34 -1.60 -12.68
N SER A 89 7.60 -1.85 -13.06
CA SER A 89 8.01 -2.30 -14.39
C SER A 89 7.42 -3.66 -14.81
N GLU A 90 6.92 -4.45 -13.87
CA GLU A 90 6.36 -5.79 -14.10
C GLU A 90 4.83 -5.80 -13.96
N LEU A 91 4.19 -4.66 -13.70
CA LEU A 91 2.75 -4.58 -13.49
C LEU A 91 2.00 -4.52 -14.82
N GLY A 92 1.02 -5.43 -14.97
CA GLY A 92 -0.07 -5.30 -15.93
C GLY A 92 -1.33 -4.84 -15.21
N VAL A 93 -2.09 -3.91 -15.81
CA VAL A 93 -3.33 -3.40 -15.24
C VAL A 93 -4.50 -3.77 -16.15
N THR A 94 -5.53 -4.37 -15.57
CA THR A 94 -6.82 -4.59 -16.23
C THR A 94 -7.86 -3.77 -15.49
N GLU A 95 -8.40 -2.75 -16.14
CA GLU A 95 -9.35 -1.80 -15.52
C GLU A 95 -10.69 -2.46 -15.16
N HIS A 96 -11.15 -3.41 -15.97
CA HIS A 96 -12.45 -4.04 -15.81
C HIS A 96 -12.33 -5.54 -15.50
N MET A 97 -12.93 -5.96 -14.38
CA MET A 97 -13.18 -7.37 -14.07
C MET A 97 -14.68 -7.57 -13.83
N GLU A 98 -15.27 -8.55 -14.51
CA GLU A 98 -16.66 -8.94 -14.25
C GLU A 98 -16.77 -9.63 -12.88
N GLY A 99 -17.62 -9.10 -11.99
CA GLY A 99 -18.18 -9.89 -10.88
C GLY A 99 -17.47 -9.87 -9.52
N VAL A 100 -16.93 -8.73 -9.05
CA VAL A 100 -16.63 -8.56 -7.62
C VAL A 100 -17.82 -7.86 -6.95
N LYS A 101 -18.79 -8.66 -6.47
CA LYS A 101 -19.82 -8.22 -5.51
C LYS A 101 -19.41 -8.60 -4.10
#